data_AF-A0A926FHX9-F1
#
_entry.id   AF-A0A926FHX9-F1
#
_cell.length_a   1.000
_cell.length_b   1.000
_cell.length_c   1.000
_cell.angle_alpha   90.00
_cell.angle_beta   90.00
_cell.angle_gamma   90.00
#
_symmetry.space_group_name_H-M   'P 1'
#
loop_
_entity.id
_entity.type
_entity.pdbx_description
1 polymer ?
#
loop_
_entity_poly.entity_id
_entity_poly.type
_entity_poly.pdbx_seq_one_letter_code
_entity_poly.pdbx_strand_id
1 'polypeptide(L)'
;RVVQPGIVQLARLTGGWILPITSSSARPRFLKSWDRYLLPRPFSRNVVVYGEPFPVDEGLTDEEASRRIAEALDAATGEADALMGIRVPAEPGRTS
;
A
#
# COMPACT_ATOMS: atom_id res chain seq x y z
N ARG A 1 -3.08 6.16 6.18
CA ARG A 1 -1.74 5.56 6.42
C ARG A 1 -0.65 6.64 6.48
N VAL A 2 0.54 6.37 7.03
CA VAL A 2 1.70 7.32 7.02
C VAL A 2 2.70 6.89 5.94
N VAL A 3 3.11 7.83 5.08
CA VAL A 3 4.09 7.59 4.01
C VAL A 3 5.50 7.92 4.51
N GLN A 4 6.48 7.08 4.18
CA GLN A 4 7.87 7.33 4.53
C GLN A 4 8.45 8.41 3.60
N PRO A 5 9.02 9.51 4.11
CA PRO A 5 9.46 10.65 3.29
C PRO A 5 10.56 10.29 2.27
N GLY A 6 11.34 9.24 2.55
CA GLY A 6 12.42 8.80 1.66
C GLY A 6 11.96 8.40 0.26
N ILE A 7 10.73 7.88 0.07
CA ILE A 7 10.22 7.51 -1.25
C ILE A 7 10.06 8.75 -2.16
N VAL A 8 9.62 9.87 -1.58
CA VAL A 8 9.41 11.13 -2.30
C VAL A 8 10.76 11.74 -2.67
N GLN A 9 11.71 11.75 -1.73
CA GLN A 9 13.06 12.27 -1.96
C GLN A 9 13.79 11.47 -3.05
N LEU A 10 13.72 10.13 -3.00
CA LEU A 10 14.33 9.28 -4.02
C LEU A 10 13.73 9.52 -5.40
N ALA A 11 12.40 9.64 -5.50
CA ALA A 11 11.73 9.94 -6.76
C ALA A 11 12.21 11.28 -7.35
N ARG A 12 12.35 12.33 -6.52
CA ARG A 12 12.90 13.61 -6.98
C ARG A 12 14.34 13.52 -7.45
N LEU A 13 15.22 12.91 -6.64
CA LEU A 13 16.65 12.83 -6.93
C LEU A 13 16.93 12.05 -8.22
N THR A 14 16.07 11.09 -8.55
CA THR A 14 16.23 10.21 -9.72
C THR A 14 15.39 10.64 -10.93
N GLY A 15 14.45 11.57 -10.76
CA GLY A 15 13.38 11.81 -11.75
C GLY A 15 12.45 10.61 -11.93
N GLY A 16 12.41 9.71 -10.94
CA GLY A 16 11.68 8.45 -11.00
C GLY A 16 10.18 8.62 -10.80
N TRP A 17 9.42 7.67 -11.36
CA TRP A 17 7.98 7.59 -11.16
C TRP A 17 7.66 6.76 -9.92
N ILE A 18 6.63 7.15 -9.19
CA ILE A 18 6.11 6.36 -8.08
C ILE A 18 5.01 5.45 -8.61
N LEU A 19 5.20 4.14 -8.44
CA LEU A 19 4.19 3.13 -8.75
C LEU A 19 3.58 2.61 -7.43
N PRO A 20 2.31 2.94 -7.12
CA PRO A 20 1.59 2.39 -5.98
C PRO A 20 1.36 0.88 -6.17
N ILE A 21 1.83 0.04 -5.24
CA ILE A 21 1.62 -1.41 -5.30
C ILE A 21 1.09 -1.91 -3.96
N THR A 22 0.02 -2.69 -4.01
CA THR A 22 -0.56 -3.35 -2.83
C THR A 22 -0.91 -4.79 -3.15
N SER A 23 -1.17 -5.59 -2.11
CA SER A 23 -1.56 -6.98 -2.25
C SER A 23 -2.57 -7.38 -1.20
N SER A 24 -3.54 -8.22 -1.57
CA SER A 24 -4.53 -8.78 -0.66
C SER A 24 -4.63 -10.31 -0.78
N SER A 25 -4.99 -10.99 0.32
CA SER A 25 -4.97 -12.46 0.42
C SER A 25 -6.20 -12.98 1.18
N ALA A 26 -6.87 -14.01 0.65
CA ALA A 26 -8.13 -14.52 1.21
C ALA A 26 -7.99 -15.15 2.62
N ARG A 27 -6.78 -15.54 3.05
CA ARG A 27 -6.54 -16.24 4.33
C ARG A 27 -5.14 -15.94 4.90
N PRO A 28 -4.87 -14.72 5.39
CA PRO A 28 -3.60 -14.41 6.02
C PRO A 28 -3.52 -15.13 7.37
N ARG A 29 -2.46 -15.92 7.59
CA ARG A 29 -2.11 -16.48 8.90
C ARG A 29 -0.78 -15.86 9.32
N PHE A 30 -0.84 -14.98 10.30
CA PHE A 30 0.36 -14.48 10.96
C PHE A 30 0.92 -15.58 11.86
N LEU A 31 2.15 -16.02 11.60
CA LEU A 31 2.86 -16.92 12.51
C LEU A 31 3.19 -16.14 13.80
N LYS A 32 2.81 -16.69 14.95
CA LYS A 32 2.97 -16.04 16.27
C LYS A 32 4.40 -16.04 16.80
N SER A 33 5.37 -16.61 16.08
CA SER A 33 6.75 -16.67 16.54
C SER A 33 7.71 -16.47 15.38
N TRP A 34 8.57 -15.46 15.57
CA TRP A 34 9.67 -15.00 14.73
C TRP A 34 9.26 -14.45 13.35
N ASP A 35 9.28 -13.12 13.29
CA ASP A 35 9.22 -12.24 12.10
C ASP A 35 7.88 -11.92 11.41
N ARG A 36 6.71 -12.18 12.03
CA ARG A 36 5.36 -11.80 11.51
C ARG A 36 5.17 -12.01 9.99
N TYR A 37 5.90 -12.96 9.40
CA TYR A 37 5.91 -13.15 7.95
C TYR A 37 4.50 -13.56 7.53
N LEU A 38 3.88 -12.76 6.66
CA LEU A 38 2.61 -13.08 6.05
C LEU A 38 2.89 -14.26 5.11
N LEU A 39 2.64 -15.47 5.58
CA LEU A 39 2.83 -16.68 4.80
C LEU A 39 1.49 -16.94 4.07
N PRO A 40 1.36 -16.58 2.78
CA PRO A 40 0.19 -16.96 2.01
C PRO A 40 0.14 -18.49 2.05
N ARG A 41 -0.99 -19.08 2.46
CA ARG A 41 -1.11 -20.55 2.45
C ARG A 41 -0.76 -21.04 1.04
N PRO A 42 -0.03 -22.16 0.89
CA PRO A 42 0.07 -22.79 -0.42
C PRO A 42 -1.35 -22.98 -0.96
N PHE A 43 -1.59 -22.56 -2.20
CA PHE A 43 -2.91 -22.52 -2.88
C PHE A 43 -3.92 -21.46 -2.36
N SER A 44 -3.46 -20.43 -1.65
CA SER A 44 -4.28 -19.25 -1.39
C SER A 44 -4.41 -18.39 -2.64
N ARG A 45 -5.62 -17.85 -2.88
CA ARG A 45 -5.79 -16.74 -3.83
C ARG A 45 -5.13 -15.50 -3.22
N ASN A 46 -4.29 -14.86 -4.02
CA ASN A 46 -3.66 -13.58 -3.72
C ASN A 46 -3.86 -12.68 -4.95
N VAL A 47 -4.05 -11.39 -4.72
CA VAL A 47 -4.04 -10.39 -5.79
C VAL A 47 -2.98 -9.36 -5.48
N VAL A 48 -2.32 -8.89 -6.54
CA VAL A 48 -1.44 -7.73 -6.51
C VAL A 48 -2.11 -6.69 -7.38
N VAL A 49 -2.35 -5.50 -6.82
CA VAL A 49 -2.93 -4.38 -7.53
C VAL A 49 -1.87 -3.32 -7.72
N TYR A 50 -1.75 -2.87 -8.95
CA TYR A 50 -0.88 -1.78 -9.36
C TYR A 50 -1.76 -0.55 -9.56
N GLY A 51 -1.51 0.50 -8.79
CA GLY A 51 -2.13 1.80 -9.01
C GLY A 51 -1.49 2.55 -10.17
N GLU A 52 -2.08 3.67 -10.56
CA GLU A 52 -1.55 4.51 -11.63
C GLU A 52 -0.20 5.13 -11.21
N PRO A 53 0.88 4.89 -11.97
CA PRO A 53 2.15 5.52 -11.66
C PRO A 53 2.13 7.02 -11.96
N PHE A 54 2.84 7.80 -11.15
CA PHE A 54 2.92 9.26 -11.34
C PHE A 54 4.31 9.81 -11.02
N PRO A 55 4.76 10.88 -11.70
CA PRO A 55 6.03 11.53 -11.41
C PRO A 55 5.94 12.43 -10.17
N VAL A 56 7.08 12.64 -9.50
CA VAL A 56 7.23 13.67 -8.47
C VAL A 56 7.91 14.88 -9.10
N ASP A 57 7.09 15.73 -9.74
CA ASP A 57 7.56 16.94 -10.41
C ASP A 57 8.05 18.01 -9.41
N GLU A 58 8.85 18.96 -9.89
CA GLU A 58 9.41 20.06 -9.09
C GLU A 58 8.33 20.91 -8.39
N GLY A 59 7.14 21.02 -8.98
CA GLY A 59 6.01 21.79 -8.42
C GLY A 59 5.17 21.05 -7.38
N LEU A 60 5.36 19.74 -7.22
CA LEU A 60 4.67 18.97 -6.18
C LEU A 60 5.36 19.25 -4.84
N THR A 61 4.66 19.43 -3.73
CA THR A 61 5.32 19.49 -2.41
C THR A 61 5.48 18.08 -1.84
N ASP A 62 6.37 17.89 -0.86
CA ASP A 62 6.56 16.56 -0.26
C ASP A 62 5.31 16.07 0.49
N GLU A 63 4.55 17.00 1.07
CA GLU A 63 3.27 16.73 1.72
C GLU A 63 2.21 16.31 0.68
N GLU A 64 2.16 17.01 -0.47
CA GLU A 64 1.26 16.70 -1.57
C GLU A 64 1.57 15.34 -2.19
N ALA A 65 2.85 15.07 -2.44
CA ALA A 65 3.32 13.78 -2.91
C ALA A 65 2.94 12.68 -1.93
N SER A 66 3.23 12.86 -0.64
CA SER A 66 2.90 11.90 0.41
C SER A 66 1.39 11.62 0.47
N ARG A 67 0.56 12.67 0.36
CA ARG A 67 -0.90 12.52 0.33
C ARG A 67 -1.37 11.76 -0.91
N ARG A 68 -0.86 12.09 -2.09
CA ARG A 68 -1.21 11.40 -3.35
C ARG A 68 -0.79 9.93 -3.32
N ILE A 69 0.40 9.63 -2.80
CA ILE A 69 0.84 8.26 -2.56
C ILE A 69 -0.15 7.59 -1.59
N ALA A 70 -0.53 8.26 -0.50
CA ALA A 70 -1.47 7.73 0.50
C ALA A 70 -2.78 7.29 -0.14
N GLU A 71 -3.43 8.21 -0.85
CA GLU A 71 -4.71 8.01 -1.54
C GLU A 71 -4.63 6.91 -2.60
N ALA A 72 -3.57 6.89 -3.42
CA ALA A 72 -3.41 5.88 -4.46
C ALA A 72 -3.27 4.47 -3.89
N LEU A 73 -2.56 4.32 -2.77
CA LEU A 73 -2.43 3.03 -2.08
C LEU A 73 -3.71 2.63 -1.34
N ASP A 74 -4.47 3.58 -0.79
CA ASP A 74 -5.77 3.30 -0.18
C ASP A 74 -6.78 2.83 -1.24
N ALA A 75 -6.81 3.48 -2.42
CA ALA A 75 -7.64 3.08 -3.55
C ALA A 75 -7.27 1.69 -4.09
N ALA A 76 -5.98 1.45 -4.34
CA ALA A 76 -5.50 0.14 -4.79
C ALA A 76 -5.80 -0.96 -3.76
N THR A 77 -5.77 -0.64 -2.46
CA THR A 77 -6.07 -1.59 -1.38
C THR A 77 -7.55 -1.92 -1.36
N GLY A 78 -8.42 -0.93 -1.51
CA GLY A 78 -9.86 -1.15 -1.66
C GLY A 78 -10.20 -2.06 -2.85
N GLU A 79 -9.52 -1.88 -3.98
CA GLU A 79 -9.65 -2.77 -5.15
C GLU A 79 -9.17 -4.18 -4.84
N ALA A 80 -7.98 -4.32 -4.25
CA ALA A 80 -7.40 -5.61 -3.89
C ALA A 80 -8.33 -6.40 -2.94
N ASP A 81 -8.90 -5.73 -1.94
CA ASP A 81 -9.81 -6.33 -0.98
C ASP A 81 -11.16 -6.71 -1.61
N ALA A 82 -11.68 -5.88 -2.51
CA ALA A 82 -12.90 -6.19 -3.27
C ALA A 82 -12.73 -7.42 -4.16
N LEU A 83 -11.60 -7.54 -4.87
CA LEU A 83 -11.26 -8.72 -5.69
C LEU A 83 -11.15 -10.02 -4.87
N MET A 84 -10.83 -9.88 -3.59
CA MET A 84 -10.65 -10.98 -2.65
C MET A 84 -11.88 -11.27 -1.81
N GLY A 85 -12.95 -10.47 -1.94
CA GLY A 85 -14.17 -10.58 -1.14
C GLY A 85 -13.94 -10.34 0.34
N ILE A 86 -12.85 -9.64 0.70
CA ILE A 86 -12.48 -9.34 2.08
C ILE A 86 -13.19 -8.05 2.46
N ARG A 87 -14.15 -8.13 3.39
CA ARG A 87 -14.58 -6.94 4.13
C ARG A 87 -13.58 -6.70 5.24
N VAL A 88 -12.71 -5.71 5.05
CA VAL A 88 -11.79 -5.25 6.10
C VAL A 88 -12.63 -4.82 7.31
N PRO A 89 -12.46 -5.42 8.49
CA PRO A 89 -13.02 -4.85 9.72
C PRO A 89 -12.37 -3.47 9.90
N ALA A 90 -13.17 -2.42 10.15
CA ALA A 90 -12.64 -1.12 10.52
C ALA A 90 -11.60 -1.31 11.64
N GLU A 91 -10.38 -0.80 11.46
CA GLU A 91 -9.31 -1.01 12.43
C GLU A 91 -9.78 -0.55 13.83
N PRO A 92 -9.76 -1.41 14.86
CA PRO A 92 -9.97 -0.97 16.22
C PRO A 92 -8.70 -0.26 16.68
N GLY A 93 -8.68 1.08 16.62
CA GLY A 93 -7.52 1.81 17.12
C GLY A 93 -7.35 3.28 16.76
N ARG A 94 -8.28 3.93 16.05
CA ARG A 94 -8.23 5.40 15.89
C ARG A 94 -9.01 6.07 17.02
N THR A 95 -8.45 6.04 18.22
CA THR A 95 -8.85 6.92 19.32
C THR A 95 -7.67 7.81 19.68
N SER A 96 -7.91 9.11 19.52
CA SER A 96 -7.15 10.28 20.03
C SER A 96 -5.78 10.58 19.43
#